data_AF-A0AAU0U4V8-F1
#
_entry.id   AF-A0AAU0U4V8-F1
#
_cell.length_a   1.000
_cell.length_b   1.000
_cell.length_c   1.000
_cell.angle_alpha   90.00
_cell.angle_beta   90.00
_cell.angle_gamma   90.00
#
_symmetry.space_group_name_H-M   'P 1'
#
loop_
_entity.id
_entity.type
_entity.pdbx_description
1 polymer ?
#
loop_
_entity_poly.entity_id
_entity_poly.type
_entity_poly.pdbx_seq_one_letter_code
_entity_poly.pdbx_strand_id
1 'polypeptide(L)'
;MSGQALLRDVSEGLNMTMPNERTRAVIQTGEFLLELSRDSSLPERIRRDAKFLLRHYPDQFQMLLAGRIEEASDSDVSPSGPVFSSSIESSYHSPIVYAADAKIPR
;
A
#
# COMPACT_ATOMS: atom_id res chain seq x y z
N MET A 1 -34.20 12.08 -22.14
CA MET A 1 -33.03 11.22 -22.38
C MET A 1 -31.81 11.97 -21.88
N SER A 2 -31.73 12.16 -20.56
CA SER A 2 -30.96 11.34 -19.59
C SER A 2 -29.48 11.73 -19.59
N GLY A 3 -29.15 12.62 -18.65
CA GLY A 3 -27.79 12.89 -18.22
C GLY A 3 -27.26 11.74 -17.39
N GLN A 4 -26.23 11.07 -17.89
CA GLN A 4 -25.50 9.96 -17.25
C GLN A 4 -24.01 9.98 -17.65
N ALA A 5 -23.39 11.17 -17.78
CA ALA A 5 -22.00 11.31 -18.23
C ALA A 5 -21.01 11.73 -17.12
N LEU A 6 -21.36 11.61 -15.84
CA LEU A 6 -20.49 12.08 -14.75
C LEU A 6 -20.45 11.13 -13.53
N LEU A 7 -20.52 9.82 -13.75
CA LEU A 7 -20.55 8.83 -12.66
C LEU A 7 -19.89 7.51 -13.07
N ARG A 8 -18.74 7.58 -13.74
CA ARG A 8 -17.96 6.37 -14.10
C ARG A 8 -16.50 6.38 -13.67
N ASP A 9 -16.07 7.32 -12.84
CA ASP A 9 -14.65 7.45 -12.49
C ASP A 9 -14.32 7.31 -10.99
N VAL A 10 -15.29 6.90 -10.16
CA VAL A 10 -15.04 6.67 -8.72
C VAL A 10 -15.14 5.18 -8.35
N SER A 11 -15.55 4.33 -9.31
CA SER A 11 -15.77 2.90 -9.08
C SER A 11 -14.54 2.02 -9.38
N GLU A 12 -13.47 2.54 -9.98
CA GLU A 12 -12.24 1.76 -10.26
C GLU A 12 -11.27 1.69 -9.07
N GLY A 13 -11.55 2.40 -7.97
CA GLY A 13 -10.70 2.41 -6.76
C GLY A 13 -11.01 1.32 -5.72
N LEU A 14 -11.91 0.38 -5.99
CA LEU A 14 -12.47 -0.51 -4.95
C LEU A 14 -12.53 -2.01 -5.29
N ASN A 15 -11.70 -2.56 -6.20
CA ASN A 15 -11.70 -4.03 -6.35
C ASN A 15 -10.38 -4.77 -6.65
N MET A 16 -9.21 -4.17 -6.45
CA MET A 16 -7.99 -4.94 -6.20
C MET A 16 -7.14 -4.17 -5.19
N THR A 17 -6.84 -4.76 -4.04
CA THR A 17 -5.68 -4.29 -3.28
C THR A 17 -4.45 -4.58 -4.14
N MET A 18 -3.66 -3.57 -4.45
CA MET A 18 -2.46 -3.76 -5.25
C MET A 18 -1.33 -4.35 -4.38
N PRO A 19 -0.37 -5.08 -4.95
CA PRO A 19 0.69 -5.73 -4.17
C PRO A 19 1.49 -4.72 -3.32
N ASN A 20 1.74 -3.51 -3.85
CA ASN A 20 2.37 -2.41 -3.13
C ASN A 20 1.50 -1.85 -2.00
N GLU A 21 0.19 -1.77 -2.19
CA GLU A 21 -0.75 -1.35 -1.14
C GLU A 21 -0.77 -2.37 0.00
N ARG A 22 -0.75 -3.66 -0.30
CA ARG A 22 -0.64 -4.73 0.72
C ARG A 22 0.69 -4.67 1.44
N THR A 23 1.81 -4.55 0.72
CA THR A 23 3.15 -4.38 1.31
C THR A 23 3.15 -3.20 2.29
N ARG A 24 2.64 -2.05 1.85
CA ARG A 24 2.55 -0.84 2.68
C ARG A 24 1.67 -1.04 3.91
N ALA A 25 0.51 -1.67 3.77
CA ALA A 25 -0.42 -1.91 4.87
C ALA A 25 0.19 -2.80 5.96
N VAL A 26 0.94 -3.84 5.57
CA VAL A 26 1.64 -4.71 6.53
C VAL A 26 2.71 -3.91 7.27
N ILE A 27 3.56 -3.16 6.56
CA ILE A 27 4.61 -2.34 7.19
C ILE A 27 4.00 -1.34 8.19
N GLN A 28 2.97 -0.60 7.79
CA GLN A 28 2.30 0.39 8.63
C GLN A 28 1.65 -0.25 9.87
N THR A 29 1.12 -1.47 9.74
CA THR A 29 0.59 -2.20 10.90
C THR A 29 1.70 -2.52 11.91
N GLY A 30 2.89 -2.87 11.43
CA GLY A 30 4.07 -3.05 12.30
C GLY A 30 4.44 -1.77 13.06
N GLU A 31 4.44 -0.62 12.38
CA GLU A 31 4.67 0.69 13.00
C GLU A 31 3.60 1.03 14.04
N PHE A 32 2.33 0.82 13.71
CA PHE A 32 1.22 1.02 14.65
C PHE A 32 1.33 0.13 15.89
N LEU A 33 1.67 -1.16 15.74
CA LEU A 33 1.92 -2.05 16.87
C LEU A 33 3.07 -1.54 17.75
N LEU A 34 4.11 -0.96 17.14
CA LEU A 34 5.23 -0.36 17.88
C LEU A 34 4.78 0.85 18.70
N GLU A 35 3.96 1.72 18.12
CA GLU A 35 3.34 2.86 18.82
C GLU A 35 2.50 2.39 20.00
N LEU A 36 1.57 1.44 19.77
CA LEU A 36 0.73 0.87 20.83
C LEU A 36 1.56 0.25 21.95
N SER A 37 2.67 -0.41 21.64
CA SER A 37 3.53 -1.04 22.65
C SER A 37 4.23 -0.03 23.58
N ARG A 38 4.39 1.21 23.12
CA ARG A 38 5.13 2.29 23.81
C ARG A 38 4.22 3.32 24.48
N ASP A 39 2.95 3.39 24.09
CA ASP A 39 2.00 4.37 24.61
C ASP A 39 1.57 4.07 26.05
N SER A 40 2.10 4.84 27.01
CA SER A 40 1.83 4.69 28.44
C SER A 40 0.40 5.04 28.86
N SER A 41 -0.40 5.67 27.99
CA SER A 41 -1.82 5.94 28.24
C SER A 41 -2.70 4.70 28.06
N LEU A 42 -2.20 3.66 27.37
CA LEU A 42 -2.94 2.43 27.10
C LEU A 42 -2.85 1.41 28.25
N PRO A 43 -3.89 0.59 28.45
CA PRO A 43 -3.86 -0.52 29.39
C PRO A 43 -2.65 -1.43 29.16
N GLU A 44 -2.02 -1.90 30.23
CA GLU A 44 -0.82 -2.74 30.17
C GLU A 44 -1.01 -4.00 29.31
N ARG A 45 -2.22 -4.58 29.35
CA ARG A 45 -2.60 -5.72 28.51
C ARG A 45 -2.41 -5.43 27.01
N ILE A 46 -2.87 -4.28 26.53
CA ILE A 46 -2.76 -3.88 25.12
C ILE A 46 -1.31 -3.69 24.71
N ARG A 47 -0.52 -3.00 25.55
CA ARG A 47 0.92 -2.80 25.30
C ARG A 47 1.68 -4.12 25.21
N ARG A 48 1.38 -5.06 26.12
CA ARG A 48 2.00 -6.39 26.14
C ARG A 48 1.61 -7.23 24.93
N ASP A 49 0.33 -7.22 24.55
CA ASP A 49 -0.15 -7.93 23.36
C ASP A 49 0.53 -7.39 22.10
N ALA A 50 0.60 -6.08 21.93
CA ALA A 50 1.30 -5.44 20.80
C ALA A 50 2.80 -5.82 20.77
N LYS A 51 3.48 -5.77 21.92
CA LYS A 51 4.88 -6.19 22.04
C LYS A 51 5.09 -7.67 21.74
N PHE A 52 4.13 -8.53 22.06
CA PHE A 52 4.19 -9.95 21.75
C PHE A 52 4.03 -10.21 20.25
N LEU A 53 3.06 -9.56 19.60
CA LEU A 53 2.84 -9.66 18.15
C LEU A 53 4.08 -9.22 17.35
N LEU A 54 4.73 -8.12 17.78
CA LEU A 54 5.95 -7.61 17.15
C LEU A 54 7.12 -8.60 17.10
N ARG A 55 7.14 -9.66 17.94
CA ARG A 55 8.24 -10.65 17.95
C ARG A 55 8.30 -11.49 16.67
N HIS A 56 7.17 -11.61 15.98
CA HIS A 56 7.02 -12.45 14.79
C HIS A 56 6.45 -11.65 13.61
N TYR A 57 6.21 -10.35 13.80
CA TYR A 57 5.74 -9.48 12.76
C TYR A 57 6.88 -9.17 11.78
N PRO A 58 6.67 -9.24 10.46
CA PRO A 58 7.73 -8.99 9.50
C PRO A 58 8.17 -7.52 9.56
N ASP A 59 9.47 -7.28 9.45
CA ASP A 59 9.99 -5.93 9.26
C ASP A 59 9.88 -5.48 7.78
N GLN A 60 10.15 -4.20 7.52
CA GLN A 60 10.09 -3.64 6.17
C GLN A 60 11.01 -4.38 5.19
N PHE A 61 12.21 -4.75 5.61
CA PHE A 61 13.16 -5.43 4.73
C PHE A 61 12.63 -6.82 4.33
N GLN A 62 12.08 -7.58 5.28
CA GLN A 62 11.47 -8.88 5.02
C GLN A 62 10.29 -8.76 4.05
N MET A 63 9.46 -7.73 4.19
CA MET A 63 8.32 -7.50 3.30
C MET A 63 8.74 -7.16 1.87
N LEU A 64 9.73 -6.26 1.70
CA LEU A 64 10.24 -5.90 0.37
C LEU A 64 10.97 -7.08 -0.30
N LEU A 65 11.69 -7.88 0.50
CA LEU A 65 12.34 -9.09 0.00
C LEU A 65 11.32 -10.14 -0.46
N ALA A 66 10.24 -10.34 0.30
CA ALA A 66 9.15 -11.24 -0.09
C ALA A 66 8.54 -10.81 -1.44
N GLY A 67 8.20 -9.52 -1.58
CA GLY A 67 7.68 -8.99 -2.84
C GLY A 67 8.64 -9.19 -4.02
N ARG A 68 9.94 -8.97 -3.81
CA ARG A 68 10.97 -9.21 -4.84
C ARG A 68 11.04 -10.68 -5.28
N ILE A 69 10.92 -11.61 -4.33
CA ILE A 69 10.94 -13.05 -4.63
C ILE A 69 9.70 -13.44 -5.45
N GLU A 70 8.53 -12.93 -5.09
CA GLU A 70 7.27 -13.19 -5.80
C GLU A 70 7.28 -12.60 -7.21
N GLU A 71 7.77 -11.36 -7.38
CA GLU A 71 7.92 -10.70 -8.69
C GLU A 71 8.92 -11.41 -9.61
N ALA A 72 9.94 -12.06 -9.05
CA ALA A 72 10.93 -12.83 -9.79
C ALA A 72 10.49 -14.27 -10.09
N SER A 73 9.36 -14.71 -9.53
CA SER A 73 8.83 -16.06 -9.75
C SER A 73 8.06 -16.12 -11.07
N ASP A 74 8.19 -17.24 -11.79
CA ASP A 74 7.42 -17.46 -13.01
C ASP A 74 5.91 -17.42 -12.72
N SER A 75 5.14 -17.00 -13.72
CA SER A 75 3.68 -16.83 -13.64
C SER A 75 2.91 -18.10 -13.26
N ASP A 76 3.57 -19.26 -13.31
CA ASP A 76 3.02 -20.55 -12.89
C ASP A 76 2.89 -20.70 -11.36
N VAL A 77 3.52 -19.82 -10.55
CA VAL A 77 3.53 -19.91 -9.08
C VAL A 77 2.28 -19.29 -8.43
N SER A 78 1.64 -18.31 -9.07
CA SER A 78 0.41 -17.70 -8.56
C SER A 78 -0.46 -17.12 -9.69
N PRO A 79 -1.65 -17.71 -9.95
CA PRO A 79 -2.56 -17.23 -11.00
C PRO A 79 -3.02 -15.78 -10.82
N SER A 80 -2.94 -15.25 -9.61
CA SER A 80 -3.32 -13.88 -9.24
C SER A 80 -2.18 -12.86 -9.38
N GLY A 81 -0.98 -13.29 -9.77
CA GLY A 81 0.24 -12.47 -9.69
C GLY A 81 0.76 -12.35 -8.24
N PRO A 82 1.77 -11.48 -8.02
CA PRO A 82 2.41 -11.33 -6.72
C PRO A 82 1.43 -10.80 -5.66
N VAL A 83 1.52 -11.33 -4.45
CA VAL A 83 0.80 -10.84 -3.26
C VAL A 83 1.48 -9.59 -2.74
N PHE A 84 2.81 -9.54 -2.66
CA PHE A 84 3.56 -8.38 -2.21
C PHE A 84 4.39 -7.76 -3.34
N SER A 85 4.66 -6.47 -3.20
CA SER A 85 5.54 -5.71 -4.09
C SER A 85 6.90 -5.47 -3.44
N SER A 86 7.96 -5.43 -4.25
CA SER A 86 9.31 -5.00 -3.84
C SER A 86 9.43 -3.48 -3.64
N SER A 87 8.35 -2.73 -3.90
CA SER A 87 8.22 -1.29 -3.64
C SER A 87 6.91 -0.95 -2.93
N ILE A 88 6.96 0.04 -2.04
CA ILE A 88 5.78 0.64 -1.37
C ILE A 88 5.22 1.85 -2.12
N GLU A 89 5.92 2.33 -3.15
CA GLU A 89 5.46 3.45 -3.96
C GLU A 89 4.44 2.99 -4.99
N SER A 90 3.48 3.87 -5.29
CA SER A 90 2.59 3.67 -6.43
C SER A 90 3.31 4.13 -7.68
N SER A 91 3.54 3.22 -8.62
CA SER A 91 4.05 3.55 -9.96
C SER A 91 3.06 4.40 -10.78
N TYR A 92 1.85 4.65 -10.27
CA TYR A 92 0.86 5.56 -10.87
C TYR A 92 1.12 7.05 -10.60
N HIS A 93 2.32 7.44 -10.15
CA HIS A 93 2.73 8.85 -10.20
C HIS A 93 2.99 9.26 -11.65
N SER A 94 1.92 9.48 -12.42
CA SER A 94 2.01 10.38 -13.57
C SER A 94 2.27 11.78 -13.00
N PRO A 95 3.39 12.43 -13.32
CA PRO A 95 3.43 13.88 -13.16
C PRO A 95 2.28 14.38 -14.03
N ILE A 96 1.27 15.01 -13.42
CA ILE A 96 0.41 15.91 -14.18
C ILE A 96 1.39 16.92 -14.76
N VAL A 97 1.75 16.72 -16.03
CA VAL A 97 2.34 17.76 -16.85
C VAL A 97 1.32 18.87 -16.79
N TYR A 98 1.60 19.88 -15.97
CA TYR A 98 1.03 21.20 -16.16
C TYR A 98 1.45 21.58 -17.57
N ALA A 99 0.59 21.27 -18.55
CA ALA A 99 0.60 21.92 -19.83
C ALA A 99 0.46 23.40 -19.49
N ALA A 100 1.60 24.09 -19.48
CA ALA A 100 1.67 25.52 -19.35
C ALA A 100 0.81 26.07 -20.47
N ASP A 101 -0.38 26.51 -20.07
CA ASP A 101 -1.40 27.03 -20.93
C ASP A 101 -0.82 28.19 -21.73
N ALA A 102 -1.09 28.14 -23.03
CA ALA A 102 -0.65 29.12 -23.99
C ALA A 102 -1.16 30.51 -23.59
N LYS A 103 -0.26 31.50 -23.54
CA LYS A 103 -0.63 32.89 -23.79
C LYS A 103 0.40 33.53 -24.73
N ILE A 104 0.09 33.45 -26.02
CA ILE A 104 0.35 34.55 -26.96
C ILE A 104 -0.82 35.52 -26.78
N PRO A 105 -0.58 36.74 -26.30
CA PRO A 105 -0.73 37.93 -27.17
C PRO A 105 0.31 39.03 -26.83
N ARG A 106 0.66 40.00 -27.68
CA ARG A 106 -0.06 40.69 -28.75
C ARG A 106 0.93 41.18 -29.81
#